data_AF-A0A444YTX5-F1
#
_entry.id   AF-A0A444YTX5-F1
#
_cell.length_a   1.000
_cell.length_b   1.000
_cell.length_c   1.000
_cell.angle_alpha   90.00
_cell.angle_beta   90.00
_cell.angle_gamma   90.00
#
_symmetry.space_group_name_H-M   'P 1'
#
loop_
_entity.id
_entity.type
_entity.pdbx_description
1 polymer ?
#
loop_
_entity_poly.entity_id
_entity_poly.type
_entity_poly.pdbx_seq_one_letter_code
_entity_poly.pdbx_strand_id
1 'polypeptide(L)'
;MGAKAKKAMKKSLKKATSTKPSSSSINKSEAPDYLPLEGGPARKLPEQKPLESAATVLYIGRIPHGFYEEEMQGFFGQFGTVKRLRIARNKKTGKSRHFGFIEFQSPEVAKVVAETMHNYLLFEHLLQVHLIPPEEVHPRLWRGFNYKHKPIDSVQLERGRHDKERTLEEYNKLVEKIVKRDNKRRKRLEAAGIDYECPAIVGNIHPAPKKIKFED
;
A
#
# COMPACT_ATOMS: atom_id res chain seq x y z
N MET A 1 -13.30 -35.47 13.53
CA MET A 1 -12.56 -35.35 14.80
C MET A 1 -11.31 -34.53 14.56
N GLY A 2 -11.10 -33.43 15.30
CA GLY A 2 -9.75 -32.87 15.52
C GLY A 2 -9.24 -31.72 14.64
N ALA A 3 -9.86 -30.54 14.66
CA ALA A 3 -9.17 -29.27 14.32
C ALA A 3 -9.81 -28.01 14.94
N LYS A 4 -10.67 -28.16 15.95
CA LYS A 4 -11.34 -27.05 16.66
C LYS A 4 -11.13 -27.18 18.17
N ALA A 5 -9.88 -27.20 18.62
CA ALA A 5 -9.55 -27.27 20.05
C ALA A 5 -8.19 -26.62 20.41
N LYS A 6 -7.77 -25.58 19.69
CA LYS A 6 -6.58 -24.77 20.05
C LYS A 6 -6.86 -23.27 20.21
N LYS A 7 -8.14 -22.87 20.28
CA LYS A 7 -8.57 -21.47 20.47
C LYS A 7 -9.16 -21.19 21.86
N ALA A 8 -8.92 -22.06 22.83
CA ALA A 8 -9.44 -21.95 24.19
C ALA A 8 -8.37 -22.28 25.25
N MET A 9 -7.13 -21.81 25.08
CA MET A 9 -6.10 -21.84 26.13
C MET A 9 -5.16 -20.62 26.01
N LYS A 10 -5.74 -19.42 25.94
CA LYS A 10 -4.99 -18.15 25.99
C LYS A 10 -5.75 -17.04 26.74
N LYS A 11 -6.61 -17.41 27.70
CA LYS A 11 -7.38 -16.46 28.52
C LYS A 11 -7.15 -16.59 30.04
N SER A 12 -6.15 -17.35 30.46
CA SER A 12 -5.83 -17.53 31.89
C SER A 12 -4.34 -17.69 32.09
N LEU A 13 -3.58 -16.60 31.95
CA LEU A 13 -2.19 -16.44 32.41
C LEU A 13 -1.78 -14.96 32.20
N LYS A 14 -2.49 -14.07 32.90
CA LYS A 14 -2.06 -12.69 33.18
C LYS A 14 -2.56 -12.31 34.58
N LYS A 15 -1.95 -12.93 35.58
CA LYS A 15 -1.99 -12.49 36.99
C LYS A 15 -0.64 -12.90 37.58
N ALA A 16 0.05 -11.95 38.22
CA ALA A 16 1.45 -11.98 38.62
C ALA A 16 2.40 -11.90 37.39
N THR A 17 3.40 -11.01 37.27
CA THR A 17 4.17 -10.17 38.20
C THR A 17 4.93 -9.16 37.32
N SER A 18 4.91 -7.87 37.66
CA SER A 18 5.95 -6.93 37.22
C SER A 18 6.04 -5.77 38.21
N THR A 19 6.90 -5.97 39.21
CA THR A 19 7.50 -4.94 40.05
C THR A 19 8.31 -3.98 39.19
N LYS A 20 8.05 -2.68 39.33
CA LYS A 20 8.99 -1.58 39.04
C LYS A 20 9.11 -0.74 40.32
N PRO A 21 10.29 -0.16 40.61
CA PRO A 21 10.54 0.49 41.89
C PRO A 21 10.12 1.97 41.91
N SER A 22 9.51 2.33 43.05
CA SER A 22 9.63 3.57 43.83
C SER A 22 9.83 4.93 43.14
N SER A 23 8.80 5.76 43.22
CA SER A 23 8.80 7.12 43.80
C SER A 23 7.33 7.58 43.78
N SER A 24 6.76 8.32 44.72
CA SER A 24 7.14 8.81 46.04
C SER A 24 5.82 9.23 46.69
N SER A 25 5.73 8.97 47.98
CA SER A 25 4.77 9.44 48.98
C SER A 25 3.86 10.62 48.59
N ILE A 26 2.55 10.38 48.66
CA ILE A 26 1.50 11.39 48.74
C ILE A 26 1.57 12.05 50.11
N ASN A 27 1.63 13.38 50.16
CA ASN A 27 1.07 14.18 51.25
C ASN A 27 0.49 15.48 50.69
N LYS A 28 -0.84 15.53 50.74
CA LYS A 28 -1.76 16.62 51.11
C LYS A 28 -1.48 18.08 50.69
N SER A 29 -2.61 18.67 50.27
CA SER A 29 -3.10 20.05 50.43
C SER A 29 -2.61 21.16 49.50
N GLU A 30 -3.66 21.78 48.95
CA GLU A 30 -3.81 23.20 48.62
C GLU A 30 -3.25 23.67 47.29
N ALA A 31 -4.18 24.22 46.50
CA ALA A 31 -3.91 24.93 45.27
C ALA A 31 -2.83 25.99 45.52
N PRO A 32 -1.89 26.23 44.60
CA PRO A 32 -1.09 27.43 44.67
C PRO A 32 -2.02 28.64 44.47
N ASP A 33 -2.33 29.28 45.60
CA ASP A 33 -2.82 30.63 45.72
C ASP A 33 -2.05 31.54 44.76
N TYR A 34 -2.81 32.29 43.96
CA TYR A 34 -2.31 33.36 43.12
C TYR A 34 -1.54 34.37 44.00
N LEU A 35 -0.22 34.48 43.81
CA LEU A 35 0.57 35.58 44.33
C LEU A 35 0.77 36.67 43.25
N PRO A 36 1.00 37.93 43.67
CA PRO A 36 0.66 39.12 42.91
C PRO A 36 1.55 39.36 41.69
N LEU A 37 0.98 40.12 40.75
CA LEU A 37 1.54 40.61 39.49
C LEU A 37 2.72 41.60 39.66
N GLU A 38 3.66 41.33 40.55
CA GLU A 38 4.89 42.12 40.68
C GLU A 38 5.91 41.61 39.65
N GLY A 39 6.22 42.47 38.68
CA GLY A 39 7.07 42.20 37.51
C GLY A 39 8.52 41.91 37.87
N GLY A 40 8.80 40.68 38.31
CA GLY A 40 10.16 40.15 38.32
C GLY A 40 10.76 40.07 36.90
N PRO A 41 12.09 40.12 36.74
CA PRO A 41 12.72 40.05 35.43
C PRO A 41 12.26 38.76 34.73
N ALA A 42 11.72 38.90 33.52
CA ALA A 42 11.15 37.81 32.76
C ALA A 42 12.12 36.62 32.77
N ARG A 43 11.68 35.47 33.28
CA ARG A 43 12.41 34.21 33.09
C ARG A 43 12.60 34.07 31.58
N LYS A 44 13.84 34.16 31.10
CA LYS A 44 14.17 33.81 29.73
C LYS A 44 13.72 32.37 29.54
N LEU A 45 12.59 32.19 28.86
CA LEU A 45 12.18 30.88 28.38
C LEU A 45 13.37 30.32 27.59
N PRO A 46 13.75 29.06 27.78
CA PRO A 46 14.79 28.47 26.97
C PRO A 46 14.39 28.65 25.50
N GLU A 47 15.20 29.43 24.78
CA GLU A 47 15.02 29.66 23.36
C GLU A 47 15.09 28.29 22.70
N GLN A 48 13.95 27.77 22.22
CA GLN A 48 13.92 26.55 21.45
C GLN A 48 14.64 26.84 20.14
N LYS A 49 15.95 26.59 20.12
CA LYS A 49 16.67 26.47 18.84
C LYS A 49 15.90 25.41 18.05
N PRO A 50 15.37 25.72 16.85
CA PRO A 50 14.71 24.71 16.05
C PRO A 50 15.71 23.57 15.89
N LEU A 51 15.29 22.34 16.24
CA LEU A 51 16.09 21.13 16.10
C LEU A 51 16.75 21.18 14.72
N GLU A 52 18.07 21.38 14.69
CA GLU A 52 18.79 21.64 13.45
C GLU A 52 18.48 20.50 12.48
N SER A 53 18.02 20.91 11.30
CA SER A 53 17.23 20.14 10.36
C SER A 53 17.92 18.85 9.94
N ALA A 54 17.60 17.74 10.59
CA ALA A 54 17.93 16.40 10.10
C ALA A 54 17.10 16.00 8.86
N ALA A 55 16.22 16.88 8.39
CA ALA A 55 15.37 16.67 7.23
C ALA A 55 16.22 16.56 5.96
N THR A 56 16.36 15.34 5.44
CA THR A 56 17.10 15.07 4.20
C THR A 56 16.19 14.80 3.01
N VAL A 57 14.86 14.78 3.23
CA VAL A 57 13.87 14.41 2.22
C VAL A 57 13.18 15.66 1.69
N LEU A 58 13.12 15.76 0.36
CA LEU A 58 12.47 16.81 -0.39
C LEU A 58 11.24 16.27 -1.11
N TYR A 59 10.17 17.05 -1.09
CA TYR A 59 9.04 16.92 -2.00
C TYR A 59 9.33 17.74 -3.26
N ILE A 60 9.05 17.16 -4.43
CA ILE A 60 9.09 17.88 -5.70
C ILE A 60 7.75 17.66 -6.40
N GLY A 61 7.04 18.74 -6.70
CA GLY A 61 5.79 18.76 -7.44
C GLY A 61 5.90 19.51 -8.77
N ARG A 62 4.86 19.35 -9.60
CA ARG A 62 4.76 19.96 -10.94
C ARG A 62 5.89 19.53 -11.88
N ILE A 63 6.31 18.28 -11.76
CA ILE A 63 7.38 17.71 -12.58
C ILE A 63 6.91 17.57 -14.04
N PRO A 64 7.67 18.10 -15.02
CA PRO A 64 7.34 17.97 -16.44
C PRO A 64 7.39 16.51 -16.91
N HIS A 65 6.60 16.19 -17.94
CA HIS A 65 6.64 14.85 -18.54
C HIS A 65 7.98 14.62 -19.24
N GLY A 66 8.66 13.51 -18.93
CA GLY A 66 9.99 13.20 -19.45
C GLY A 66 11.13 13.51 -18.48
N PHE A 67 10.88 14.32 -17.43
CA PHE A 67 11.85 14.52 -16.36
C PHE A 67 11.64 13.46 -15.26
N TYR A 68 12.14 12.26 -15.52
CA TYR A 68 11.94 11.09 -14.68
C TYR A 68 13.15 10.80 -13.79
N GLU A 69 13.24 9.59 -13.23
CA GLU A 69 14.22 9.25 -12.22
C GLU A 69 15.67 9.37 -12.72
N GLU A 70 15.95 9.01 -13.97
CA GLU A 70 17.31 9.04 -14.55
C GLU A 70 17.74 10.50 -14.81
N GLU A 71 16.85 11.31 -15.37
CA GLU A 71 17.10 12.74 -15.63
C GLU A 71 17.20 13.54 -14.32
N MET A 72 16.31 13.27 -13.36
CA MET A 72 16.35 13.90 -12.04
C MET A 72 17.64 13.52 -11.29
N GLN A 73 18.08 12.27 -11.38
CA GLN A 73 19.32 11.85 -10.73
C GLN A 73 20.54 12.58 -11.32
N GLY A 74 20.58 12.77 -12.64
CA GLY A 74 21.64 13.56 -13.30
C GLY A 74 21.60 15.04 -12.95
N PHE A 75 20.42 15.66 -12.95
CA PHE A 75 20.25 17.08 -12.65
C PHE A 75 20.53 17.40 -11.17
N PHE A 76 19.89 16.68 -10.25
CA PHE A 76 20.07 16.90 -8.81
C PHE A 76 21.42 16.40 -8.27
N GLY A 77 22.08 15.50 -9.00
CA GLY A 77 23.45 15.07 -8.70
C GLY A 77 24.47 16.21 -8.72
N GLN A 78 24.18 17.34 -9.38
CA GLN A 78 25.04 18.52 -9.42
C GLN A 78 25.11 19.24 -8.05
N PHE A 79 24.05 19.15 -7.24
CA PHE A 79 24.03 19.75 -5.90
C PHE A 79 24.67 18.84 -4.85
N GLY A 80 24.58 17.53 -5.05
CA GLY A 80 25.19 16.55 -4.17
C GLY A 80 24.69 15.12 -4.39
N THR A 81 25.21 14.19 -3.61
CA THR A 81 24.88 12.76 -3.73
C THR A 81 23.43 12.48 -3.35
N VAL A 82 22.65 11.99 -4.31
CA VAL A 82 21.27 11.52 -4.12
C VAL A 82 21.28 10.09 -3.61
N LYS A 83 20.70 9.86 -2.42
CA LYS A 83 20.65 8.55 -1.77
C LYS A 83 19.47 7.72 -2.24
N ARG A 84 18.28 8.32 -2.29
CA ARG A 84 17.04 7.68 -2.76
C ARG A 84 16.25 8.68 -3.58
N LEU A 85 15.66 8.19 -4.66
CA LEU A 85 14.81 8.99 -5.53
C LEU A 85 13.58 8.15 -5.89
N ARG A 86 12.39 8.77 -5.84
CA ARG A 86 11.14 8.10 -6.18
C ARG A 86 10.13 9.07 -6.79
N ILE A 87 9.65 8.77 -7.99
CA ILE A 87 8.50 9.47 -8.57
C ILE A 87 7.21 8.69 -8.26
N ALA A 88 6.17 9.43 -7.90
CA ALA A 88 4.85 8.84 -7.71
C ALA A 88 4.24 8.50 -9.08
N ARG A 89 3.94 7.22 -9.30
CA ARG A 89 3.31 6.71 -10.53
C ARG A 89 1.97 6.05 -10.23
N ASN A 90 1.05 6.06 -11.20
CA ASN A 90 -0.21 5.33 -11.10
C ASN A 90 0.06 3.81 -11.16
N LYS A 91 -0.50 3.05 -10.22
CA LYS A 91 -0.29 1.59 -10.13
C LYS A 91 -0.85 0.82 -11.32
N LYS A 92 -1.89 1.33 -11.97
CA LYS A 92 -2.53 0.65 -13.12
C LYS A 92 -1.84 0.99 -14.44
N THR A 93 -1.61 2.27 -14.70
CA THR A 93 -1.11 2.75 -15.99
C THR A 93 0.40 3.00 -16.04
N GLY A 94 1.07 3.08 -14.89
CA GLY A 94 2.50 3.38 -14.79
C GLY A 94 2.87 4.84 -15.09
N LYS A 95 1.91 5.66 -15.52
CA LYS A 95 2.08 7.09 -15.78
C LYS A 95 2.47 7.84 -14.50
N SER A 96 3.35 8.82 -14.63
CA SER A 96 3.72 9.70 -13.52
C SER A 96 2.52 10.51 -13.03
N ARG A 97 2.56 10.86 -11.75
CA ARG A 97 1.62 11.79 -11.12
C ARG A 97 2.21 13.21 -11.02
N HIS A 98 3.34 13.45 -11.68
CA HIS A 98 4.02 14.76 -11.74
C HIS A 98 4.48 15.27 -10.36
N PHE A 99 4.76 14.36 -9.43
CA PHE A 99 5.44 14.66 -8.17
C PHE A 99 6.29 13.47 -7.71
N GLY A 100 7.28 13.74 -6.87
CA GLY A 100 8.24 12.76 -6.37
C GLY A 100 8.90 13.21 -5.08
N PHE A 101 9.77 12.34 -4.58
CA PHE A 101 10.54 12.55 -3.37
C PHE A 101 12.00 12.24 -3.65
N ILE A 102 12.88 13.10 -3.15
CA ILE A 102 14.33 12.94 -3.21
C ILE A 102 14.86 12.91 -1.78
N GLU A 103 15.77 12.00 -1.50
CA GLU A 103 16.58 12.01 -0.29
C GLU A 103 18.04 12.23 -0.66
N PHE A 104 18.60 13.33 -0.17
CA PHE A 104 20.02 13.60 -0.29
C PHE A 104 20.81 12.86 0.79
N GLN A 105 22.14 12.89 0.69
CA GLN A 105 23.01 12.39 1.76
C GLN A 105 23.25 13.45 2.83
N SER A 106 23.35 14.72 2.46
CA SER A 106 23.54 15.85 3.38
C SER A 106 22.24 16.65 3.55
N PRO A 107 21.85 16.99 4.79
CA PRO A 107 20.68 17.83 5.05
C PRO A 107 20.87 19.28 4.59
N GLU A 108 22.11 19.79 4.61
CA GLU A 108 22.42 21.15 4.14
C GLU A 108 22.13 21.30 2.65
N VAL A 109 22.53 20.30 1.85
CA VAL A 109 22.25 20.24 0.42
C VAL A 109 20.75 20.24 0.16
N ALA A 110 19.98 19.47 0.95
CA ALA A 110 18.53 19.44 0.81
C ALA A 110 17.91 20.83 1.04
N LYS A 111 18.38 21.56 2.06
CA LYS A 111 17.90 22.93 2.35
C LYS A 111 18.21 23.90 1.20
N VAL A 112 19.44 23.89 0.69
CA VAL A 112 19.85 24.73 -0.45
C VAL A 112 19.02 24.43 -1.70
N VAL A 113 18.79 23.15 -1.99
CA VAL A 113 17.96 22.73 -3.14
C VAL A 113 16.51 23.19 -2.97
N ALA A 114 15.94 23.11 -1.76
CA ALA A 114 14.59 23.59 -1.51
C ALA A 114 14.45 25.10 -1.78
N GLU A 115 15.41 25.90 -1.31
CA GLU A 115 15.38 27.35 -1.49
C GLU A 115 15.65 27.78 -2.93
N THR A 116 16.61 27.15 -3.61
CA THR A 116 17.04 27.54 -4.97
C THR A 116 16.12 27.03 -6.07
N MET A 117 15.54 25.82 -5.92
CA MET A 117 14.75 25.18 -6.97
C MET A 117 13.24 25.42 -6.82
N HIS A 118 12.79 26.00 -5.71
CA HIS A 118 11.39 26.36 -5.55
C HIS A 118 11.02 27.49 -6.54
N ASN A 119 9.96 27.27 -7.33
CA ASN A 119 9.55 28.10 -8.45
C ASN A 119 10.57 28.18 -9.60
N TYR A 120 11.47 27.21 -9.72
CA TYR A 120 12.33 27.12 -10.91
C TYR A 120 11.51 26.74 -12.14
N LEU A 121 11.67 27.51 -13.23
CA LEU A 121 11.00 27.24 -14.50
C LEU A 121 11.78 26.16 -15.26
N LEU A 122 11.19 24.95 -15.32
CA LEU A 122 11.73 23.84 -16.09
C LEU A 122 10.76 23.47 -17.21
N PHE A 123 11.21 23.65 -18.45
CA PHE A 123 10.38 23.64 -19.67
C PHE A 123 9.27 24.70 -19.58
N GLU A 124 8.04 24.29 -19.24
CA GLU A 124 6.86 25.16 -19.08
C GLU A 124 6.26 25.08 -17.66
N HIS A 125 6.93 24.38 -16.74
CA HIS A 125 6.44 24.12 -15.41
C HIS A 125 7.32 24.78 -14.35
N LEU A 126 6.68 25.53 -13.44
CA LEU A 126 7.32 26.00 -12.21
C LEU A 126 7.36 24.86 -11.20
N LEU A 127 8.56 24.36 -10.91
CA LEU A 127 8.76 23.30 -9.95
C LEU A 127 8.39 23.77 -8.54
N GLN A 128 7.73 22.90 -7.79
CA GLN A 128 7.40 23.16 -6.39
C GLN A 128 8.25 22.24 -5.52
N VAL A 129 9.27 22.80 -4.85
CA VAL A 129 10.21 22.04 -4.01
C VAL A 129 10.03 22.42 -2.55
N HIS A 130 9.72 21.44 -1.69
CA HIS A 130 9.54 21.67 -0.24
C HIS A 130 10.37 20.69 0.57
N LEU A 131 10.93 21.16 1.68
CA LEU A 131 11.58 20.30 2.66
C LEU A 131 10.53 19.58 3.50
N ILE A 132 10.65 18.26 3.61
CA ILE A 132 9.75 17.46 4.42
C ILE A 132 10.48 17.08 5.72
N PRO A 133 9.92 17.42 6.89
CA PRO A 133 10.49 16.96 8.15
C PRO A 133 10.45 15.43 8.22
N PRO A 134 11.46 14.78 8.81
CA PRO A 134 11.58 13.32 8.80
C PRO A 134 10.39 12.61 9.48
N GLU A 135 9.66 13.29 10.36
CA GLU A 135 8.46 12.77 11.04
C GLU A 135 7.25 12.61 10.11
N GLU A 136 7.10 13.49 9.12
CA GLU A 136 6.02 13.43 8.13
C GLU A 136 6.31 12.43 7.00
N VAL A 137 7.56 11.97 6.90
CA VAL A 137 7.96 10.97 5.91
C VAL A 137 7.34 9.62 6.27
N HIS A 138 6.30 9.23 5.53
CA HIS A 138 5.63 7.97 5.74
C HIS A 138 6.62 6.77 5.65
N PRO A 139 6.63 5.81 6.59
CA PRO A 139 7.62 4.73 6.65
C PRO A 139 7.71 3.84 5.40
N ARG A 140 6.62 3.76 4.60
CA ARG A 140 6.58 2.98 3.35
C ARG A 140 6.96 3.78 2.10
N LEU A 141 7.38 5.04 2.23
CA LEU A 141 7.72 5.91 1.09
C LEU A 141 8.77 5.26 0.18
N TRP A 142 9.80 4.65 0.77
CA TRP A 142 10.90 4.06 0.02
C TRP A 142 10.68 2.58 -0.35
N ARG A 143 9.50 2.00 -0.05
CA ARG A 143 9.24 0.60 -0.38
C ARG A 143 9.10 0.43 -1.89
N GLY A 144 10.02 -0.33 -2.49
CA GLY A 144 10.01 -0.60 -3.93
C GLY A 144 10.39 0.61 -4.78
N PHE A 145 11.23 1.51 -4.28
CA PHE A 145 11.69 2.66 -5.07
C PHE A 145 12.48 2.24 -6.32
N ASN A 146 13.20 1.12 -6.26
CA ASN A 146 13.91 0.52 -7.41
C ASN A 146 13.02 -0.31 -8.35
N TYR A 147 11.71 -0.38 -8.11
CA TYR A 147 10.82 -1.17 -8.96
C TYR A 147 10.44 -0.40 -10.23
N LYS A 148 10.89 -0.89 -11.39
CA LYS A 148 10.42 -0.41 -12.70
C LYS A 148 9.03 -1.00 -13.00
N HIS A 149 8.04 -0.13 -13.26
CA HIS A 149 6.69 -0.57 -13.63
C HIS A 149 6.74 -1.34 -14.96
N LYS A 150 6.21 -2.56 -14.97
CA LYS A 150 6.00 -3.33 -16.20
C LYS A 150 4.51 -3.32 -16.53
N PRO A 151 4.10 -2.75 -17.69
CA PRO A 151 2.71 -2.80 -18.11
C PRO A 151 2.24 -4.25 -18.17
N ILE A 152 1.08 -4.53 -17.57
CA ILE A 152 0.48 -5.86 -17.61
C ILE A 152 -0.30 -5.98 -18.91
N ASP A 153 0.03 -6.96 -19.75
CA ASP A 153 -0.80 -7.31 -20.91
C ASP A 153 -2.06 -8.03 -20.43
N SER A 154 -3.08 -7.24 -20.13
CA SER A 154 -4.39 -7.74 -19.67
C SER A 154 -5.03 -8.70 -20.66
N VAL A 155 -4.81 -8.52 -21.97
CA VAL A 155 -5.43 -9.35 -23.00
C VAL A 155 -4.83 -10.74 -22.98
N GLN A 156 -3.49 -10.84 -22.92
CA GLN A 156 -2.82 -12.14 -22.81
C GLN A 156 -3.17 -12.84 -21.50
N LEU A 157 -3.22 -12.11 -20.39
CA LEU A 157 -3.53 -12.67 -19.08
C LEU A 157 -4.97 -13.21 -19.02
N GLU A 158 -5.95 -12.48 -19.57
CA GLU A 158 -7.32 -12.96 -19.66
C GLU A 158 -7.48 -14.10 -20.67
N ARG A 159 -6.78 -14.06 -21.82
CA ARG A 159 -6.72 -15.20 -22.76
C ARG A 159 -6.24 -16.46 -22.05
N GLY A 160 -5.13 -16.38 -21.31
CA GLY A 160 -4.61 -17.50 -20.52
C GLY A 160 -5.61 -18.03 -19.49
N ARG A 161 -6.35 -17.14 -18.81
CA ARG A 161 -7.41 -17.54 -17.87
C ARG A 161 -8.58 -18.25 -18.54
N HIS A 162 -9.05 -17.72 -19.66
CA HIS A 162 -10.15 -18.30 -20.43
C HIS A 162 -9.77 -19.66 -21.04
N ASP A 163 -8.55 -19.74 -21.57
CA ASP A 163 -8.03 -20.91 -22.28
C ASP A 163 -7.58 -22.02 -21.32
N LYS A 164 -7.25 -21.69 -20.06
CA LYS A 164 -6.85 -22.66 -19.04
C LYS A 164 -7.81 -23.85 -18.99
N GLU A 165 -7.28 -25.06 -19.17
CA GLU A 165 -8.04 -26.30 -19.10
C GLU A 165 -8.59 -26.52 -17.69
N ARG A 166 -9.77 -27.14 -17.59
CA ARG A 166 -10.41 -27.41 -16.29
C ARG A 166 -9.70 -28.58 -15.61
N THR A 167 -9.49 -28.46 -14.31
CA THR A 167 -9.02 -29.61 -13.51
C THR A 167 -10.13 -30.64 -13.32
N LEU A 168 -9.79 -31.87 -12.91
CA LEU A 168 -10.77 -32.92 -12.61
C LEU A 168 -11.77 -32.49 -11.52
N GLU A 169 -11.29 -31.81 -10.48
CA GLU A 169 -12.15 -31.32 -9.40
C GLU A 169 -13.12 -30.23 -9.87
N GLU A 170 -12.64 -29.30 -10.70
CA GLU A 170 -13.46 -28.26 -11.29
C GLU A 170 -14.51 -28.85 -12.25
N TYR A 171 -14.13 -29.90 -12.98
CA TYR A 171 -15.02 -30.66 -13.85
C TYR A 171 -16.09 -31.41 -13.06
N ASN A 172 -15.73 -32.14 -12.00
CA ASN A 172 -16.70 -32.83 -11.15
C ASN A 172 -17.71 -31.85 -10.53
N LYS A 173 -17.23 -30.68 -10.03
CA LYS A 173 -18.11 -29.60 -9.55
C LYS A 173 -19.04 -29.06 -10.64
N LEU A 174 -18.58 -29.00 -11.89
CA LEU A 174 -19.41 -28.60 -13.03
C LEU A 174 -20.51 -29.65 -13.29
N VAL A 175 -20.14 -30.93 -13.33
CA VAL A 175 -21.07 -32.07 -13.52
C VAL A 175 -22.13 -32.09 -12.41
N GLU A 176 -21.73 -31.95 -11.15
CA GLU A 176 -22.66 -31.83 -10.02
C GLU A 176 -23.66 -30.68 -10.20
N LYS A 177 -23.20 -29.51 -10.66
CA LYS A 177 -24.09 -28.37 -10.93
C LYS A 177 -25.06 -28.66 -12.08
N ILE A 178 -24.62 -29.39 -13.10
CA ILE A 178 -25.47 -29.82 -14.22
C ILE A 178 -26.58 -30.76 -13.71
N VAL A 179 -26.23 -31.80 -12.97
CA VAL A 179 -27.19 -32.76 -12.38
C VAL A 179 -28.18 -32.06 -11.46
N LYS A 180 -27.71 -31.14 -10.61
CA LYS A 180 -28.60 -30.34 -9.73
C LYS A 180 -29.59 -29.49 -10.51
N ARG A 181 -29.19 -28.89 -11.64
CA ARG A 181 -30.11 -28.14 -12.51
C ARG A 181 -31.11 -29.05 -13.21
N ASP A 182 -30.68 -30.22 -13.66
CA ASP A 182 -31.57 -31.18 -14.31
C ASP A 182 -32.64 -31.70 -13.35
N ASN A 183 -32.25 -32.10 -12.14
CA ASN A 183 -33.20 -32.52 -11.11
C ASN A 183 -34.23 -31.44 -10.78
N LYS A 184 -33.82 -30.17 -10.73
CA LYS A 184 -34.76 -29.03 -10.56
C LYS A 184 -35.70 -28.88 -11.75
N ARG A 185 -35.22 -29.11 -12.97
CA ARG A 185 -36.04 -29.06 -14.18
C ARG A 185 -37.07 -30.18 -14.19
N ARG A 186 -36.68 -31.42 -13.88
CA ARG A 186 -37.59 -32.59 -13.79
C ARG A 186 -38.73 -32.33 -12.81
N LYS A 187 -38.42 -31.85 -11.61
CA LYS A 187 -39.44 -31.47 -10.60
C LYS A 187 -40.41 -30.40 -11.10
N ARG A 188 -39.96 -29.46 -11.93
CA ARG A 188 -40.84 -28.43 -12.52
C ARG A 188 -41.74 -29.00 -13.61
N LEU A 189 -41.25 -29.94 -14.42
CA LEU A 189 -42.05 -30.63 -15.43
C LEU A 189 -43.12 -31.50 -14.78
N GLU A 190 -42.76 -32.25 -13.74
CA GLU A 190 -43.67 -33.06 -12.92
C GLU A 190 -44.76 -32.19 -12.28
N ALA A 191 -44.38 -31.05 -11.68
CA ALA A 191 -45.34 -30.10 -11.11
C ALA A 191 -46.26 -29.46 -12.16
N ALA A 192 -45.82 -29.36 -13.41
CA ALA A 192 -46.63 -28.88 -14.53
C ALA A 192 -47.49 -29.98 -15.18
N GLY A 193 -47.41 -31.23 -14.69
CA GLY A 193 -48.16 -32.37 -15.23
C GLY A 193 -47.69 -32.82 -16.62
N ILE A 194 -46.45 -32.47 -17.00
CA ILE A 194 -45.88 -32.83 -18.31
C ILE A 194 -45.17 -34.18 -18.17
N ASP A 195 -45.69 -35.20 -18.85
CA ASP A 195 -45.09 -36.53 -18.93
C ASP A 195 -43.96 -36.53 -19.96
N TYR A 196 -42.77 -36.11 -19.52
CA TYR A 196 -41.57 -36.08 -20.34
C TYR A 196 -40.37 -36.62 -19.57
N GLU A 197 -39.86 -37.76 -20.03
CA GLU A 197 -38.67 -38.38 -19.48
C GLU A 197 -37.41 -37.80 -20.14
N CYS A 198 -36.73 -36.90 -19.41
CA CYS A 198 -35.47 -36.35 -19.87
C CYS A 198 -34.39 -37.46 -19.95
N PRO A 199 -33.69 -37.62 -21.08
CA PRO A 199 -32.62 -38.61 -21.22
C PRO A 199 -31.50 -38.37 -20.20
N ALA A 200 -30.84 -39.46 -19.80
CA ALA A 200 -29.74 -39.39 -18.84
C ALA A 200 -28.56 -38.57 -19.40
N ILE A 201 -27.97 -37.73 -18.56
CA ILE A 201 -26.80 -36.94 -18.94
C ILE A 201 -25.59 -37.88 -18.98
N VAL A 202 -25.24 -38.35 -20.16
CA VAL A 202 -24.01 -39.13 -20.41
C VAL A 202 -22.83 -38.16 -20.41
N GLY A 203 -22.28 -37.89 -19.23
CA GLY A 203 -21.06 -37.10 -19.09
C GLY A 203 -19.82 -37.98 -19.21
N ASN A 204 -18.86 -37.60 -20.06
CA ASN A 204 -17.55 -38.25 -20.08
C ASN A 204 -16.86 -38.10 -18.71
N ILE A 205 -16.16 -39.15 -18.27
CA ILE A 205 -15.44 -39.17 -16.97
C ILE A 205 -14.27 -38.19 -16.97
N HIS A 206 -13.78 -37.82 -18.16
CA HIS A 206 -12.66 -36.90 -18.35
C HIS A 206 -13.13 -35.51 -18.82
N PRO A 207 -12.45 -34.43 -18.35
CA PRO A 207 -12.73 -33.08 -18.79
C PRO A 207 -12.40 -32.94 -20.28
N ALA A 208 -13.40 -32.58 -21.08
CA ALA A 208 -13.16 -32.24 -22.48
C ALA A 208 -12.31 -30.96 -22.59
N PRO A 209 -11.36 -30.90 -23.54
CA PRO A 209 -10.59 -29.69 -23.81
C PRO A 209 -11.53 -28.55 -24.24
N LYS A 210 -11.24 -27.31 -23.81
CA LYS A 210 -12.08 -26.14 -24.14
C LYS A 210 -12.01 -25.74 -25.61
N LYS A 211 -10.91 -26.08 -26.30
CA LYS A 211 -10.66 -25.79 -27.70
C LYS A 211 -10.32 -27.07 -28.43
N ILE A 212 -10.84 -27.19 -29.65
CA ILE A 212 -10.44 -28.22 -30.60
C ILE A 212 -9.06 -27.80 -31.11
N LYS A 213 -8.04 -28.63 -30.88
CA LYS A 213 -6.72 -28.45 -31.46
C LYS A 213 -6.73 -29.21 -32.78
N PHE A 214 -6.55 -28.50 -33.90
CA PHE A 214 -6.30 -29.13 -35.19
C PHE A 214 -4.79 -29.41 -35.26
N GLU A 215 -4.40 -30.60 -35.69
CA GLU A 215 -3.00 -30.88 -36.01
C GLU A 215 -2.70 -30.25 -37.37
N ASP A 216 -1.58 -29.51 -37.45
CA ASP A 216 -1.09 -28.86 -38.67
C ASP A 216 -0.55 -29.88 -39.68
#